data_AF-A0AAW4VXK5-F1
#
_entry.id   AF-A0AAW4VXK5-F1
#
_cell.length_a   1.000
_cell.length_b   1.000
_cell.length_c   1.000
_cell.angle_alpha   90.00
_cell.angle_beta   90.00
_cell.angle_gamma   90.00
#
_symmetry.space_group_name_H-M   'P 1'
#
loop_
_entity.id
_entity.type
_entity.pdbx_description
1 polymer ?
#
loop_
_entity_poly.entity_id
_entity_poly.type
_entity_poly.pdbx_seq_one_letter_code
_entity_poly.pdbx_strand_id
1 'polypeptide(L)'
;MKLLRFLPLLLLLCGCAREVSPVSALALDCKNGMYCLTAEVVRQDSPDDTAAPAYLSATGTDVTDALRNLRSILPGDLYLSHAQVLLLSEDAVSESILPLADYLCRENDVRLSLRAAVVRDGSAAELLENDNEVYALSELLDRSAQDGVLPDMPLYRVTDVLHADGTAILPALRVDAFGQTAPAGTAVFKNERLNCFLDGEIGGGAYA
;
A
#
# COMPACT_ATOMS: atom_id res chain seq x y z
N MET A 1 -17.20 47.13 25.93
CA MET A 1 -15.91 47.44 25.24
C MET A 1 -14.79 46.41 25.44
N LYS A 2 -14.88 45.40 26.34
CA LYS A 2 -13.82 44.39 26.50
C LYS A 2 -13.87 43.23 25.48
N LEU A 3 -15.02 42.92 24.89
CA LEU A 3 -15.17 41.85 23.89
C LEU A 3 -14.53 42.18 22.52
N LEU A 4 -14.39 43.46 22.16
CA LEU A 4 -13.90 43.87 20.84
C LEU A 4 -12.38 43.62 20.67
N ARG A 5 -11.64 43.41 21.76
CA ARG A 5 -10.19 43.13 21.73
C ARG A 5 -9.85 41.67 21.37
N PHE A 6 -10.82 40.76 21.38
CA PHE A 6 -10.63 39.36 20.98
C PHE A 6 -10.91 39.08 19.50
N LEU A 7 -11.48 40.04 18.77
CA LEU A 7 -11.76 39.94 17.34
C LEU A 7 -10.53 39.64 16.45
N PRO A 8 -9.33 40.25 16.67
CA PRO A 8 -8.16 39.88 15.88
C PRO A 8 -7.62 38.48 16.20
N LEU A 9 -7.88 37.94 17.40
CA LEU A 9 -7.50 36.56 17.77
C LEU A 9 -8.42 35.53 17.09
N LEU A 10 -9.67 35.88 16.82
CA LEU A 10 -10.63 35.03 16.11
C LEU A 10 -10.32 34.94 14.60
N LEU A 11 -9.76 36.00 14.02
CA LEU A 11 -9.33 36.04 12.61
C LEU A 11 -8.05 35.23 12.34
N LEU A 12 -7.28 34.89 13.39
CA LEU A 12 -6.12 34.00 13.32
C LEU A 12 -6.50 32.50 13.35
N LEU A 13 -7.78 32.17 13.60
CA LEU A 13 -8.28 30.79 13.64
C LEU A 13 -8.91 30.33 12.31
N CYS A 14 -8.85 31.16 11.26
CA CYS A 14 -9.25 30.80 9.90
C CYS A 14 -8.17 29.90 9.27
N GLY A 15 -8.00 28.68 9.77
CA GLY A 15 -7.21 27.66 9.08
C GLY A 15 -7.89 27.32 7.77
N CYS A 16 -7.22 27.49 6.63
CA CYS A 16 -7.69 26.93 5.36
C CYS A 16 -7.72 25.40 5.51
N ALA A 17 -8.92 24.80 5.46
CA ALA A 17 -9.04 23.36 5.38
C ALA A 17 -8.38 22.90 4.07
N ARG A 18 -7.33 22.07 4.16
CA ARG A 18 -6.77 21.40 2.98
C ARG A 18 -7.75 20.33 2.54
N GLU A 19 -8.05 20.31 1.25
CA GLU A 19 -8.82 19.23 0.65
C GLU A 19 -7.93 17.99 0.56
N VAL A 20 -8.33 16.92 1.25
CA VAL A 20 -7.57 15.69 1.35
C VAL A 20 -8.34 14.55 0.69
N SER A 21 -7.61 13.62 0.10
CA SER A 21 -8.15 12.37 -0.46
C SER A 21 -7.73 11.21 0.44
N PRO A 22 -8.64 10.68 1.30
CA PRO A 22 -8.33 9.58 2.20
C PRO A 22 -8.09 8.29 1.41
N VAL A 23 -6.90 7.72 1.57
CA VAL A 23 -6.51 6.47 0.92
C VAL A 23 -6.57 5.33 1.93
N SER A 24 -7.26 4.25 1.55
CA SER A 24 -7.43 3.03 2.34
C SER A 24 -6.40 1.96 1.97
N ALA A 25 -5.98 1.89 0.71
CA ALA A 25 -4.99 0.94 0.23
C ALA A 25 -4.26 1.44 -1.02
N LEU A 26 -3.10 0.83 -1.26
CA LEU A 26 -2.26 1.08 -2.43
C LEU A 26 -1.91 -0.25 -3.11
N ALA A 27 -1.82 -0.22 -4.43
CA ALA A 27 -1.29 -1.30 -5.24
C ALA A 27 -0.23 -0.76 -6.21
N LEU A 28 0.92 -1.42 -6.29
CA LEU A 28 1.98 -1.12 -7.25
C LEU A 28 2.15 -2.29 -8.20
N ASP A 29 1.98 -2.02 -9.49
CA ASP A 29 2.26 -2.94 -10.58
C ASP A 29 3.42 -2.39 -11.44
N CYS A 30 4.09 -3.28 -12.17
CA CYS A 30 5.00 -2.92 -13.26
C CYS A 30 4.65 -3.73 -14.50
N LYS A 31 4.42 -3.06 -15.63
CA LYS A 31 4.16 -3.70 -16.93
C LYS A 31 5.06 -3.09 -17.98
N ASN A 32 5.89 -3.90 -18.64
CA ASN A 32 6.85 -3.46 -19.66
C ASN A 32 7.79 -2.33 -19.20
N GLY A 33 8.22 -2.37 -17.93
CA GLY A 33 9.10 -1.34 -17.33
C GLY A 33 8.39 -0.03 -16.95
N MET A 34 7.06 0.03 -17.08
CA MET A 34 6.25 1.15 -16.63
C MET A 34 5.56 0.80 -15.32
N TYR A 35 5.80 1.60 -14.30
CA TYR A 35 5.14 1.45 -13.00
C TYR A 35 3.72 2.01 -13.08
N CYS A 36 2.77 1.32 -12.45
CA CYS A 36 1.38 1.74 -12.30
C CYS A 36 1.06 1.72 -10.80
N LEU A 37 0.82 2.88 -10.21
CA LEU A 37 0.41 3.01 -8.82
C LEU A 37 -1.09 3.27 -8.79
N THR A 38 -1.82 2.35 -8.16
CA THR A 38 -3.28 2.42 -7.93
C THR A 38 -3.52 2.73 -6.47
N ALA A 39 -4.38 3.71 -6.20
CA ALA A 39 -4.87 4.04 -4.86
C ALA A 39 -6.37 3.79 -4.79
N GLU A 40 -6.79 3.12 -3.73
CA GLU A 40 -8.20 3.12 -3.32
C GLU A 40 -8.46 4.35 -2.46
N VAL A 41 -9.36 5.20 -2.95
CA VAL A 41 -9.80 6.42 -2.27
C VAL A 41 -11.23 6.23 -1.83
N VAL A 42 -11.51 6.59 -0.57
CA VAL A 42 -12.88 6.59 -0.07
C VAL A 42 -13.57 7.86 -0.57
N ARG A 43 -14.57 7.72 -1.45
CA ARG A 43 -15.36 8.84 -1.95
C ARG A 43 -16.76 8.83 -1.36
N GLN A 44 -17.22 10.01 -0.99
CA GLN A 44 -18.61 10.26 -0.63
C GLN A 44 -19.03 11.55 -1.33
N ASP A 45 -19.88 11.44 -2.34
CA ASP A 45 -20.28 12.58 -3.19
C ASP A 45 -21.26 13.53 -2.48
N SER A 46 -22.02 13.03 -1.50
CA SER A 46 -22.88 13.84 -0.64
C SER A 46 -22.94 13.28 0.79
N PRO A 47 -23.23 14.11 1.82
CA PRO A 47 -23.31 13.66 3.22
C PRO A 47 -24.30 12.51 3.45
N ASP A 48 -25.31 12.37 2.59
CA ASP A 48 -26.35 11.34 2.66
C ASP A 48 -26.01 10.09 1.81
N ASP A 49 -24.98 10.15 0.96
CA ASP A 49 -24.52 9.01 0.19
C ASP A 49 -23.65 8.07 1.03
N THR A 50 -23.74 6.77 0.72
CA THR A 50 -22.85 5.77 1.29
C THR A 50 -21.46 5.95 0.71
N ALA A 51 -20.45 6.08 1.58
CA ALA A 51 -19.07 6.12 1.14
C ALA A 51 -18.73 4.85 0.35
N ALA A 52 -18.16 5.02 -0.83
CA ALA A 52 -17.79 3.94 -1.73
C ALA A 52 -16.31 4.03 -2.11
N PRO A 53 -15.62 2.90 -2.30
CA PRO A 53 -14.26 2.91 -2.81
C PRO A 53 -14.25 3.39 -4.26
N ALA A 54 -13.27 4.22 -4.58
CA ALA A 54 -12.95 4.64 -5.94
C ALA A 54 -11.46 4.39 -6.19
N TYR A 55 -11.16 3.70 -7.29
CA TYR A 55 -9.79 3.37 -7.66
C TYR A 55 -9.25 4.42 -8.63
N LEU A 56 -8.10 5.01 -8.28
CA LEU A 56 -7.40 5.97 -9.11
C LEU A 56 -5.98 5.45 -9.38
N SER A 57 -5.60 5.40 -10.65
CA SER A 57 -4.32 4.86 -11.06
C SER A 57 -3.56 5.86 -11.91
N ALA A 58 -2.24 5.91 -11.71
CA ALA A 58 -1.35 6.68 -12.56
C ALA A 58 -0.09 5.88 -12.88
N THR A 59 0.43 6.08 -14.08
CA THR A 59 1.65 5.43 -14.54
C THR A 59 2.85 6.36 -14.48
N GLY A 60 4.05 5.79 -14.42
CA GLY A 60 5.31 6.52 -14.45
C GLY A 60 6.49 5.65 -14.89
N THR A 61 7.59 6.30 -15.28
CA THR A 61 8.82 5.60 -15.66
C THR A 61 9.53 4.97 -14.48
N ASP A 62 9.29 5.50 -13.29
CA ASP A 62 9.74 4.96 -12.01
C ASP A 62 8.64 5.17 -10.95
N VAL A 63 8.82 4.58 -9.77
CA VAL A 63 7.89 4.67 -8.64
C VAL A 63 7.62 6.12 -8.23
N THR A 64 8.65 6.98 -8.22
CA THR A 64 8.51 8.39 -7.79
C THR A 64 7.71 9.19 -8.80
N ASP A 65 7.90 8.91 -10.09
CA ASP A 65 7.12 9.52 -11.17
C ASP A 65 5.66 9.05 -11.14
N ALA A 66 5.41 7.75 -10.97
CA ALA A 66 4.05 7.20 -10.86
C ALA A 66 3.30 7.83 -9.67
N LEU A 67 3.96 7.97 -8.53
CA LEU A 67 3.44 8.64 -7.35
C LEU A 67 3.16 10.14 -7.58
N ARG A 68 4.06 10.86 -8.26
CA ARG A 68 3.82 12.27 -8.62
C ARG A 68 2.60 12.41 -9.53
N ASN A 69 2.47 11.51 -10.51
CA ASN A 69 1.36 11.50 -11.44
C ASN A 69 0.05 11.12 -10.73
N LEU A 70 0.08 10.20 -9.76
CA LEU A 70 -1.09 9.89 -8.94
C LEU A 70 -1.55 11.11 -8.13
N ARG A 71 -0.62 11.83 -7.51
CA ARG A 71 -0.91 13.07 -6.77
C ARG A 71 -1.49 14.18 -7.64
N SER A 72 -1.20 14.20 -8.94
CA SER A 72 -1.71 15.25 -9.85
C SER A 72 -3.14 15.01 -10.32
N ILE A 73 -3.61 13.76 -10.28
CA ILE A 73 -4.98 13.38 -10.67
C ILE A 73 -5.95 13.28 -9.48
N LEU A 74 -5.43 13.25 -8.25
CA LEU A 74 -6.26 13.23 -7.05
C LEU A 74 -6.97 14.57 -6.84
N PRO A 75 -8.25 14.57 -6.42
CA PRO A 75 -8.99 15.80 -6.13
C PRO A 75 -8.37 16.65 -5.02
N GLY A 76 -7.66 16.01 -4.08
CA GLY A 76 -6.97 16.66 -2.97
C GLY A 76 -5.63 16.00 -2.66
N ASP A 77 -4.99 16.45 -1.58
CA ASP A 77 -3.72 15.87 -1.14
C ASP A 77 -3.90 14.39 -0.75
N LEU A 78 -3.00 13.54 -1.23
CA LEU A 78 -2.93 12.12 -0.86
C LEU A 78 -2.81 11.99 0.67
N TYR A 79 -3.80 11.38 1.32
CA TYR A 79 -3.85 11.25 2.79
C TYR A 79 -3.86 9.78 3.19
N LEU A 80 -2.73 9.29 3.71
CA LEU A 80 -2.42 7.87 3.91
C LEU A 80 -2.68 7.39 5.35
N SER A 81 -3.28 8.21 6.20
CA SER A 81 -3.57 7.85 7.60
C SER A 81 -4.59 6.73 7.79
N HIS A 82 -5.27 6.35 6.72
CA HIS A 82 -6.18 5.21 6.68
C HIS A 82 -5.65 4.05 5.83
N ALA A 83 -4.43 4.16 5.29
CA ALA A 83 -3.84 3.10 4.50
C ALA A 83 -3.58 1.87 5.39
N GLN A 84 -4.21 0.75 5.04
CA GLN A 84 -4.08 -0.52 5.77
C GLN A 84 -3.19 -1.51 5.05
N VAL A 85 -3.25 -1.54 3.72
CA VAL A 85 -2.55 -2.53 2.88
C VAL A 85 -1.84 -1.86 1.70
N LEU A 86 -0.62 -2.28 1.45
CA LEU A 86 0.16 -2.05 0.24
C LEU A 86 0.36 -3.39 -0.47
N LEU A 87 -0.17 -3.51 -1.67
CA LEU A 87 0.01 -4.67 -2.54
C LEU A 87 1.07 -4.38 -3.60
N LEU A 88 1.92 -5.36 -3.88
CA LEU A 88 3.06 -5.20 -4.79
C LEU A 88 3.07 -6.37 -5.76
N SER A 89 3.01 -6.13 -7.07
CA SER A 89 3.19 -7.21 -8.03
C SER A 89 4.64 -7.70 -8.03
N GLU A 90 4.88 -8.95 -8.41
CA GLU A 90 6.25 -9.50 -8.53
C GLU A 90 7.15 -8.62 -9.40
N ASP A 91 6.64 -8.21 -10.56
CA ASP A 91 7.35 -7.37 -11.51
C ASP A 91 7.74 -6.01 -10.89
N ALA A 92 6.89 -5.44 -10.05
CA ALA A 92 7.13 -4.14 -9.41
C ALA A 92 8.26 -4.19 -8.37
N VAL A 93 8.54 -5.36 -7.80
CA VAL A 93 9.58 -5.55 -6.77
C VAL A 93 10.81 -6.30 -7.26
N SER A 94 10.89 -6.53 -8.57
CA SER A 94 12.04 -7.17 -9.22
C SER A 94 13.30 -6.28 -9.21
N GLU A 95 13.11 -4.96 -9.22
CA GLU A 95 14.17 -3.93 -9.27
C GLU A 95 14.60 -3.47 -7.87
N SER A 96 13.67 -2.90 -7.10
CA SER A 96 13.81 -2.60 -5.67
C SER A 96 12.48 -2.10 -5.11
N ILE A 97 12.13 -2.54 -3.90
CA ILE A 97 10.97 -2.03 -3.15
C ILE A 97 11.28 -0.72 -2.41
N LEU A 98 12.56 -0.42 -2.14
CA LEU A 98 12.97 0.68 -1.26
C LEU A 98 12.43 2.05 -1.65
N PRO A 99 12.42 2.48 -2.93
CA PRO A 99 11.95 3.82 -3.28
C PRO A 99 10.51 4.10 -2.82
N LEU A 100 9.61 3.10 -2.94
CA LEU A 100 8.24 3.23 -2.45
C LEU A 100 8.18 3.15 -0.92
N ALA A 101 8.90 2.18 -0.35
CA ALA A 101 8.90 1.94 1.09
C ALA A 101 9.43 3.15 1.87
N ASP A 102 10.55 3.73 1.43
CA ASP A 102 11.14 4.95 2.00
C ASP A 102 10.23 6.14 1.89
N TYR A 103 9.59 6.28 0.74
CA TYR A 103 8.63 7.34 0.54
C TYR A 103 7.49 7.24 1.56
N LEU A 104 6.84 6.08 1.65
CA LEU A 104 5.72 5.87 2.57
C LEU A 104 6.14 6.00 4.03
N CYS A 105 7.31 5.49 4.42
CA CYS A 105 7.81 5.61 5.80
C CYS A 105 8.21 7.04 6.19
N ARG A 106 8.47 7.94 5.22
CA ARG A 106 8.77 9.36 5.47
C ARG A 106 7.54 10.24 5.59
N GLU A 107 6.41 9.81 5.04
CA GLU A 107 5.15 10.56 5.15
C GLU A 107 4.63 10.47 6.59
N ASN A 108 4.33 11.63 7.19
CA ASN A 108 3.96 11.73 8.61
C ASN A 108 2.60 11.10 8.95
N ASP A 109 1.78 10.85 7.93
CA ASP A 109 0.44 10.33 8.07
C ASP A 109 0.36 8.82 7.83
N VAL A 110 1.42 8.12 7.39
CA VAL A 110 1.38 6.67 7.23
C VAL A 110 1.41 5.96 8.58
N ARG A 111 0.50 5.00 8.79
CA ARG A 111 0.48 4.19 10.01
C ARG A 111 1.63 3.18 10.03
N LEU A 112 2.22 3.00 11.21
CA LEU A 112 3.16 1.89 11.46
C LEU A 112 2.51 0.51 11.26
N SER A 113 1.18 0.42 11.25
CA SER A 113 0.43 -0.81 10.97
C SER A 113 0.22 -1.08 9.49
N LEU A 114 0.68 -0.22 8.57
CA LEU A 114 0.54 -0.45 7.13
C LEU A 114 1.17 -1.80 6.77
N ARG A 115 0.34 -2.75 6.34
CA ARG A 115 0.76 -4.07 5.91
C ARG A 115 1.25 -4.00 4.47
N ALA A 116 2.28 -4.76 4.14
CA ALA A 116 2.76 -4.90 2.77
C ALA A 116 2.75 -6.37 2.37
N ALA A 117 2.23 -6.69 1.18
CA ALA A 117 2.22 -8.05 0.67
C ALA A 117 2.59 -8.07 -0.82
N VAL A 118 3.27 -9.14 -1.24
CA VAL A 118 3.57 -9.40 -2.65
C VAL A 118 2.44 -10.22 -3.26
N VAL A 119 1.92 -9.79 -4.41
CA VAL A 119 0.92 -10.53 -5.18
C VAL A 119 1.65 -11.45 -6.14
N ARG A 120 1.48 -12.75 -5.95
CA ARG A 120 2.08 -13.81 -6.74
C ARG A 120 1.21 -14.17 -7.94
N ASP A 121 1.83 -14.35 -9.10
CA ASP A 121 1.20 -14.76 -10.36
C ASP A 121 -0.01 -13.89 -10.77
N GLY A 122 0.01 -12.59 -10.45
CA GLY A 122 -1.13 -11.71 -10.68
C GLY A 122 -0.83 -10.21 -10.54
N SER A 123 -1.85 -9.39 -10.82
CA SER A 123 -1.76 -7.94 -10.67
C SER A 123 -2.16 -7.49 -9.27
N ALA A 124 -1.40 -6.56 -8.69
CA ALA A 124 -1.70 -5.97 -7.40
C ALA A 124 -2.99 -5.15 -7.45
N ALA A 125 -3.21 -4.39 -8.52
CA ALA A 125 -4.44 -3.63 -8.72
C ALA A 125 -5.67 -4.55 -8.86
N GLU A 126 -5.57 -5.65 -9.62
CA GLU A 126 -6.70 -6.58 -9.77
C GLU A 126 -7.04 -7.28 -8.45
N LEU A 127 -6.06 -7.64 -7.63
CA LEU A 127 -6.29 -8.22 -6.31
C LEU A 127 -6.94 -7.19 -5.37
N LEU A 128 -6.48 -5.94 -5.43
CA LEU A 128 -7.06 -4.84 -4.66
C LEU A 128 -8.53 -4.61 -5.02
N GLU A 129 -8.86 -4.59 -6.31
CA GLU A 129 -10.22 -4.36 -6.80
C GLU A 129 -11.16 -5.55 -6.55
N ASN A 130 -10.61 -6.77 -6.45
CA ASN A 130 -11.40 -7.99 -6.20
C ASN A 130 -11.96 -8.01 -4.77
N ASP A 131 -11.13 -7.67 -3.79
CA ASP A 131 -11.58 -7.52 -2.42
C ASP A 131 -12.22 -6.15 -2.22
N ASN A 132 -13.53 -6.07 -2.45
CA ASN A 132 -14.35 -4.86 -2.30
C ASN A 132 -14.22 -4.16 -0.93
N GLU A 133 -13.59 -4.82 0.06
CA GLU A 133 -13.32 -4.27 1.38
C GLU A 133 -11.84 -4.50 1.76
N VAL A 134 -11.03 -3.45 1.70
CA VAL A 134 -9.62 -3.45 2.19
C VAL A 134 -9.48 -4.00 3.61
N TYR A 135 -10.51 -3.83 4.43
CA TYR A 135 -10.56 -4.40 5.77
C TYR A 135 -10.40 -5.93 5.75
N ALA A 136 -11.01 -6.62 4.79
CA ALA A 136 -10.88 -8.07 4.66
C ALA A 136 -9.43 -8.48 4.33
N LEU A 137 -8.73 -7.72 3.48
CA LEU A 137 -7.31 -7.93 3.19
C LEU A 137 -6.43 -7.74 4.44
N SER A 138 -6.65 -6.65 5.18
CA SER A 138 -5.91 -6.38 6.42
C SER A 138 -6.16 -7.49 7.44
N GLU A 139 -7.42 -7.91 7.61
CA GLU A 139 -7.80 -8.96 8.55
C GLU A 139 -7.24 -10.32 8.14
N LEU A 140 -7.21 -10.65 6.85
CA LEU A 140 -6.56 -11.86 6.34
C LEU A 140 -5.08 -11.89 6.70
N LEU A 141 -4.37 -10.77 6.47
CA LEU A 141 -2.94 -10.65 6.81
C LEU A 141 -2.71 -10.74 8.32
N ASP A 142 -3.53 -10.07 9.12
CA ASP A 142 -3.42 -10.09 10.58
C ASP A 142 -3.69 -11.49 11.15
N ARG A 143 -4.74 -12.18 10.69
CA ARG A 143 -5.04 -13.56 11.11
C ARG A 143 -3.93 -14.53 10.67
N SER A 144 -3.48 -14.43 9.42
CA SER A 144 -2.40 -15.29 8.91
C SER A 144 -1.08 -15.08 9.66
N ALA A 145 -0.80 -13.86 10.09
CA ALA A 145 0.34 -13.53 10.93
C ALA A 145 0.20 -14.10 12.36
N GLN A 146 -0.99 -14.00 12.96
CA GLN A 146 -1.28 -14.57 14.28
C GLN A 146 -1.19 -16.10 14.30
N ASP A 147 -1.66 -16.75 13.23
CA ASP A 147 -1.62 -18.20 13.07
C ASP A 147 -0.23 -18.72 12.64
N GLY A 148 0.72 -17.82 12.34
CA GLY A 148 2.07 -18.17 11.89
C GLY A 148 2.16 -18.72 10.47
N VAL A 149 1.10 -18.54 9.67
CA VAL A 149 1.04 -18.94 8.25
C VAL A 149 1.85 -17.98 7.38
N LEU A 150 1.77 -16.69 7.68
CA LEU A 150 2.47 -15.61 6.99
C LEU A 150 3.31 -14.80 7.99
N PRO A 151 4.41 -14.16 7.57
CA PRO A 151 5.24 -13.37 8.47
C PRO A 151 4.56 -12.06 8.89
N ASP A 152 4.70 -11.70 10.16
CA ASP A 152 4.29 -10.39 10.70
C ASP A 152 5.32 -9.31 10.37
N MET A 153 5.23 -8.75 9.16
CA MET A 153 6.16 -7.72 8.66
C MET A 153 5.39 -6.48 8.17
N PRO A 154 5.04 -5.55 9.08
CA PRO A 154 4.54 -4.23 8.67
C PRO A 154 5.61 -3.47 7.87
N LEU A 155 5.19 -2.52 7.03
CA LEU A 155 6.07 -1.85 6.06
C LEU A 155 7.30 -1.22 6.72
N TYR A 156 7.16 -0.54 7.86
CA TYR A 156 8.31 0.09 8.54
C TYR A 156 9.39 -0.94 8.89
N ARG A 157 9.00 -2.13 9.35
CA ARG A 157 9.93 -3.19 9.72
C ARG A 157 10.61 -3.76 8.48
N VAL A 158 9.88 -3.90 7.38
CA VAL A 158 10.45 -4.27 6.07
C VAL A 158 11.51 -3.26 5.65
N THR A 159 11.18 -1.96 5.69
CA THR A 159 12.11 -0.88 5.34
C THR A 159 13.36 -0.90 6.22
N ASP A 160 13.21 -1.08 7.53
CA ASP A 160 14.32 -1.12 8.48
C ASP A 160 15.29 -2.28 8.20
N VAL A 161 14.79 -3.49 7.98
CA VAL A 161 15.65 -4.67 7.72
C VAL A 161 16.29 -4.63 6.34
N LEU A 162 15.61 -4.04 5.34
CA LEU A 162 16.21 -3.79 4.03
C LEU A 162 17.37 -2.80 4.12
N HIS A 163 17.25 -1.74 4.93
CA HIS A 163 18.35 -0.81 5.18
C HIS A 163 19.51 -1.45 5.95
N ALA A 164 19.22 -2.33 6.89
CA ALA A 164 20.23 -2.95 7.74
C ALA A 164 21.03 -4.03 6.99
N ASP A 165 20.33 -4.98 6.36
CA ASP A 165 20.91 -6.23 5.87
C ASP A 165 20.59 -6.50 4.38
N GLY A 166 19.82 -5.62 3.71
CA GLY A 166 19.36 -5.80 2.34
C GLY A 166 18.42 -7.00 2.14
N THR A 167 18.02 -7.66 3.21
CA THR A 167 17.23 -8.90 3.19
C THR A 167 15.96 -8.69 3.99
N ALA A 168 14.82 -9.05 3.40
CA ALA A 168 13.52 -8.96 4.05
C ALA A 168 12.64 -10.15 3.67
N ILE A 169 11.58 -10.33 4.44
CA ILE A 169 10.50 -11.23 4.09
C ILE A 169 9.19 -10.47 4.13
N LEU A 170 8.31 -10.74 3.18
CA LEU A 170 6.95 -10.21 3.13
C LEU A 170 5.96 -11.36 2.97
N PRO A 171 4.73 -11.22 3.49
CA PRO A 171 3.65 -12.11 3.11
C PRO A 171 3.43 -12.07 1.59
N ALA A 172 3.12 -13.23 1.02
CA ALA A 172 2.66 -13.32 -0.36
C ALA A 172 1.18 -13.71 -0.39
N LEU A 173 0.44 -13.11 -1.31
CA LEU A 173 -0.98 -13.38 -1.58
C LEU A 173 -1.14 -13.76 -3.05
N ARG A 174 -2.23 -14.46 -3.36
CA ARG A 174 -2.65 -14.74 -4.74
C ARG A 174 -4.17 -14.78 -4.82
N VAL A 175 -4.69 -14.65 -6.03
CA VAL A 175 -6.08 -15.00 -6.31
C VAL A 175 -6.13 -16.51 -6.58
N ASP A 176 -6.97 -17.24 -5.85
CA ASP A 176 -7.12 -18.68 -5.99
C ASP A 176 -8.03 -19.06 -7.19
N ALA A 177 -8.22 -20.36 -7.40
CA ALA A 177 -9.05 -20.88 -8.50
C ALA A 177 -10.53 -20.50 -8.40
N PHE A 178 -10.99 -20.02 -7.23
CA PHE A 178 -12.35 -19.56 -6.99
C PHE A 178 -12.46 -18.03 -7.08
N GLY A 179 -11.38 -17.34 -7.44
CA GLY A 179 -11.34 -15.89 -7.53
C GLY A 179 -11.24 -15.20 -6.17
N GLN A 180 -10.86 -15.91 -5.11
CA GLN A 180 -10.74 -15.35 -3.76
C GLN A 180 -9.27 -15.10 -3.42
N THR A 181 -9.00 -14.08 -2.60
CA THR A 181 -7.65 -13.83 -2.10
C THR A 181 -7.25 -14.89 -1.07
N ALA A 182 -6.07 -15.47 -1.26
CA ALA A 182 -5.53 -16.51 -0.40
C ALA A 182 -4.03 -16.30 -0.11
N PRO A 183 -3.54 -16.75 1.06
CA PRO A 183 -2.11 -16.84 1.33
C PRO A 183 -1.35 -17.65 0.27
N ALA A 184 -0.19 -17.13 -0.17
CA ALA A 184 0.66 -17.71 -1.20
C ALA A 184 2.11 -17.96 -0.74
N GLY A 185 2.32 -18.02 0.58
CA GLY A 185 3.65 -18.23 1.19
C GLY A 185 4.35 -16.92 1.53
N THR A 186 5.68 -16.96 1.61
CA THR A 186 6.51 -15.83 2.01
C THR A 186 7.41 -15.39 0.85
N ALA A 187 7.31 -14.13 0.44
CA ALA A 187 8.24 -13.52 -0.48
C ALA A 187 9.56 -13.21 0.23
N VAL A 188 10.68 -13.68 -0.32
CA VAL A 188 12.02 -13.45 0.22
C VAL A 188 12.76 -12.45 -0.66
N PHE A 189 13.19 -11.38 -0.04
CA PHE A 189 13.96 -10.31 -0.65
C PHE A 189 15.43 -10.45 -0.31
N LYS A 190 16.30 -10.27 -1.30
CA LYS A 190 17.75 -10.25 -1.13
C LYS A 190 18.34 -9.14 -1.97
N ASN A 191 19.20 -8.32 -1.37
CA ASN A 191 19.69 -7.08 -1.96
C ASN A 191 18.52 -6.22 -2.48
N GLU A 192 17.47 -6.06 -1.65
CA GLU A 192 16.27 -5.23 -1.92
C GLU A 192 15.34 -5.73 -3.04
N ARG A 193 15.65 -6.88 -3.63
CA ARG A 193 14.91 -7.45 -4.76
C ARG A 193 14.23 -8.74 -4.37
N LEU A 194 13.05 -8.98 -4.93
CA LEU A 194 12.40 -10.28 -4.83
C LEU A 194 13.32 -11.36 -5.42
N ASN A 195 13.68 -12.36 -4.61
CA ASN A 195 14.59 -13.43 -4.99
C ASN A 195 13.87 -14.76 -5.18
N CYS A 196 12.98 -15.12 -4.26
CA CYS A 196 12.19 -16.34 -4.33
C CYS A 196 10.97 -16.27 -3.40
N PHE A 197 10.10 -17.28 -3.50
CA PHE A 197 9.03 -17.53 -2.53
C PHE A 197 9.36 -18.75 -1.68
N LEU A 198 8.91 -18.73 -0.43
CA LEU A 198 8.86 -19.86 0.47
C LEU A 198 7.40 -20.25 0.67
N ASP A 199 7.00 -21.29 -0.04
CA ASP A 199 5.78 -22.04 0.17
C ASP A 199 6.05 -22.99 1.35
N GLY A 200 5.10 -23.16 2.27
CA GLY A 200 5.22 -24.16 3.35
C GLY A 200 5.39 -25.61 2.87
N GLU A 201 5.46 -25.84 1.55
CA GLU A 201 6.00 -27.04 0.94
C GLU A 201 7.52 -26.90 0.78
N ILE A 202 8.28 -27.58 1.64
CA ILE A 202 9.70 -27.83 1.43
C ILE A 202 9.82 -28.74 0.19
N GLY A 203 9.76 -28.14 -1.00
CA GLY A 203 9.89 -28.78 -2.30
C GLY A 203 10.83 -27.94 -3.15
N GLY A 204 12.10 -28.31 -3.17
CA GLY A 204 13.12 -27.61 -3.95
C GLY A 204 12.76 -27.52 -5.43
N GLY A 205 12.45 -26.31 -5.88
CA GLY A 205 12.44 -25.94 -7.29
C GLY A 205 13.87 -25.69 -7.74
N ALA A 206 14.47 -26.67 -8.39
CA ALA A 206 15.73 -26.54 -9.09
C ALA A 206 15.58 -25.52 -10.24
N TYR A 207 16.28 -24.40 -10.14
CA TYR A 207 16.68 -23.66 -11.34
C TYR A 207 17.92 -24.37 -11.91
N ALA A 208 17.69 -25.16 -12.96
CA ALA A 208 18.73 -25.61 -13.89
C ALA A 208 18.91 -24.57 -15.00
#